data_AF-A0A2L2YRX5-F1
#
_entry.id   AF-A0A2L2YRX5-F1
#
_cell.length_a   1.000
_cell.length_b   1.000
_cell.length_c   1.000
_cell.angle_alpha   90.00
_cell.angle_beta   90.00
_cell.angle_gamma   90.00
#
_symmetry.space_group_name_H-M   'P 1'
#
loop_
_entity.id
_entity.type
_entity.pdbx_description
1 polymer ?
#
loop_
_entity_poly.entity_id
_entity_poly.type
_entity_poly.pdbx_seq_one_letter_code
_entity_poly.pdbx_strand_id
1 'polypeptide(L)'
;QGPLGSYNGLTDIHLAHYFSSPAKLSHLKEANLITEDGAIIPKQTYKVETLKHERKKHLYDFLARNIIQNAALDESCCNKKLFNYLEDISKMQLVENTKVDKKKYGRNLSLSLNKMKATIVPSHLSRMPDNAISVHK
;
A
#
# COMPACT_ATOMS: atom_id res chain seq x y z
N GLN A 1 59.17 -2.70 -9.17
CA GLN A 1 58.19 -3.79 -9.34
C GLN A 1 58.90 -5.08 -8.92
N GLY A 2 58.36 -5.80 -7.94
CA GLY A 2 58.99 -7.04 -7.48
C GLY A 2 58.83 -8.18 -8.50
N PRO A 3 59.59 -9.28 -8.36
CA PRO A 3 59.59 -10.40 -9.31
C PRO A 3 58.22 -11.03 -9.59
N LEU A 4 57.28 -10.90 -8.66
CA LEU A 4 55.93 -11.48 -8.75
C LEU A 4 54.90 -10.58 -9.45
N GLY A 5 55.22 -9.31 -9.71
CA GLY A 5 54.25 -8.35 -10.27
C GLY A 5 53.76 -8.69 -11.68
N SER A 6 54.55 -9.47 -12.43
CA SER A 6 54.23 -9.96 -13.78
C SER A 6 53.84 -11.44 -13.80
N TYR A 7 53.81 -12.12 -12.65
CA TYR A 7 53.54 -13.54 -12.60
C TYR A 7 52.06 -13.84 -12.82
N ASN A 8 51.75 -14.75 -13.75
CA ASN A 8 50.39 -15.23 -14.00
C ASN A 8 50.29 -16.72 -13.66
N GLY A 9 49.59 -17.04 -12.57
CA GLY A 9 49.39 -18.43 -12.12
C GLY A 9 48.51 -19.26 -13.05
N LEU A 10 47.67 -18.65 -13.89
CA LEU A 10 46.85 -19.39 -14.86
C LEU A 10 47.66 -19.95 -16.03
N THR A 11 48.85 -19.39 -16.27
CA THR A 11 49.79 -19.88 -17.30
C THR A 11 50.87 -20.78 -16.73
N ASP A 12 50.88 -21.01 -15.42
CA ASP A 12 51.88 -21.85 -14.75
C ASP A 12 51.57 -23.34 -14.96
N ILE A 13 52.55 -24.05 -15.51
CA ILE A 13 52.47 -25.49 -15.77
C ILE A 13 52.27 -26.32 -14.49
N HIS A 14 52.84 -25.88 -13.37
CA HIS A 14 52.73 -26.59 -12.10
C HIS A 14 51.36 -26.42 -11.45
N LEU A 15 50.65 -25.34 -11.80
CA LEU A 15 49.30 -25.07 -11.33
C LEU A 15 48.21 -25.53 -12.30
N ALA A 16 48.58 -26.02 -13.49
CA ALA A 16 47.62 -26.50 -14.49
C ALA A 16 46.64 -27.54 -13.89
N HIS A 17 47.16 -28.55 -13.18
CA HIS A 17 46.30 -29.55 -12.53
C HIS A 17 45.39 -28.95 -11.45
N TYR A 18 45.88 -27.95 -10.71
CA TYR A 18 45.08 -27.27 -9.69
C TYR A 18 43.89 -26.53 -10.32
N PHE A 19 44.11 -25.80 -11.42
CA PHE A 19 43.08 -25.01 -12.10
C PHE A 19 42.14 -25.82 -12.99
N SER A 20 42.54 -27.03 -13.43
CA SER A 20 41.68 -27.93 -14.21
C SER A 20 40.53 -28.58 -13.42
N SER A 21 40.44 -28.37 -12.11
CA SER A 21 39.33 -28.87 -11.30
C SER A 21 38.01 -28.20 -11.70
N PRO A 22 36.88 -28.95 -11.85
CA PRO A 22 35.59 -28.38 -12.26
C PRO A 22 35.12 -27.22 -11.39
N ALA A 23 35.34 -27.31 -10.07
CA ALA A 23 34.99 -26.24 -9.13
C ALA A 23 35.77 -24.95 -9.41
N LYS A 24 37.06 -25.08 -9.73
CA LYS A 24 37.90 -23.92 -10.05
C LYS A 24 37.59 -23.36 -11.43
N LEU A 25 37.35 -24.23 -12.42
CA LEU A 25 36.91 -23.79 -13.74
C LEU A 25 35.57 -23.04 -13.66
N SER A 26 34.60 -23.51 -12.86
CA SER A 26 33.34 -22.78 -12.62
C SER A 26 33.61 -21.39 -12.07
N HIS A 27 34.43 -21.28 -11.02
CA HIS A 27 34.77 -19.98 -10.43
C HIS A 27 35.51 -19.06 -11.40
N LEU A 28 36.44 -19.60 -12.20
CA LEU A 28 37.17 -18.81 -13.20
C LEU A 28 36.26 -18.32 -14.33
N LYS A 29 35.27 -19.12 -14.73
CA LYS A 29 34.22 -18.74 -15.69
C LYS A 29 33.30 -17.66 -15.12
N GLU A 30 32.80 -17.86 -13.90
CA GLU A 30 31.98 -16.89 -13.19
C GLU A 30 32.72 -15.56 -13.00
N ALA A 31 34.03 -15.61 -12.73
CA ALA A 31 34.90 -14.46 -12.64
C ALA A 31 35.29 -13.84 -13.99
N ASN A 32 34.88 -14.45 -15.12
CA ASN A 32 35.23 -14.08 -16.50
C ASN A 32 36.74 -14.02 -16.76
N LEU A 33 37.53 -14.84 -16.06
CA LEU A 33 38.98 -14.92 -16.28
C LEU A 33 39.32 -15.92 -17.40
N ILE A 34 38.43 -16.87 -17.61
CA ILE A 34 38.48 -17.82 -18.72
C ILE A 34 37.17 -17.79 -19.49
N THR A 35 37.26 -18.11 -20.76
CA THR A 35 36.12 -18.28 -21.67
C THR A 35 35.42 -19.61 -21.38
N GLU A 36 34.24 -19.84 -21.96
CA GLU A 36 33.46 -21.07 -21.75
C GLU A 36 34.19 -22.36 -22.19
N ASP A 37 35.06 -22.26 -23.18
CA ASP A 37 35.97 -23.29 -23.66
C ASP A 37 37.24 -23.46 -22.81
N GLY A 38 37.43 -22.62 -21.79
CA GLY A 38 38.56 -22.69 -20.86
C GLY A 38 39.79 -21.89 -21.29
N ALA A 39 39.71 -21.11 -22.37
CA ALA A 39 40.79 -20.24 -22.81
C ALA A 39 40.94 -19.01 -21.88
N ILE A 40 42.18 -18.58 -21.60
CA ILE A 40 42.43 -17.40 -20.74
C ILE A 40 42.06 -16.12 -21.49
N ILE A 41 41.25 -15.26 -20.85
CA ILE A 41 40.83 -14.00 -21.45
C ILE A 41 41.94 -12.94 -21.31
N PRO A 42 42.31 -12.23 -22.40
CA PRO A 42 43.30 -11.17 -22.33
C PRO A 42 42.91 -10.04 -21.36
N LYS A 43 43.90 -9.44 -20.69
CA LYS A 43 43.68 -8.38 -19.69
C LYS A 43 42.88 -7.18 -20.23
N GLN A 44 43.03 -6.84 -21.51
CA GLN A 44 42.32 -5.72 -22.13
C GLN A 44 40.83 -6.01 -22.33
N THR A 45 40.52 -7.19 -22.87
CA THR A 45 39.13 -7.64 -23.10
C THR A 45 38.43 -7.89 -21.77
N TYR A 46 39.13 -8.51 -20.81
CA TYR A 46 38.64 -8.74 -19.45
C TYR A 46 38.04 -7.47 -18.83
N LYS A 47 38.82 -6.38 -18.80
CA LYS A 47 38.35 -5.10 -18.23
C LYS A 47 37.07 -4.60 -18.87
N VAL A 48 36.98 -4.67 -20.20
CA VAL A 48 35.82 -4.19 -20.94
C VAL A 48 34.59 -5.05 -20.65
N GLU A 49 34.76 -6.37 -20.59
CA GLU A 49 33.69 -7.32 -20.31
C GLU A 49 33.20 -7.22 -18.86
N THR A 50 34.11 -7.11 -17.88
CA THR A 50 33.75 -6.90 -16.48
C THR A 50 32.94 -5.61 -16.31
N LEU A 51 33.37 -4.51 -16.93
CA LEU A 51 32.61 -3.24 -16.87
C LEU A 51 31.23 -3.35 -17.53
N LYS A 52 31.12 -4.08 -18.66
CA LYS A 52 29.82 -4.34 -19.30
C LYS A 52 28.90 -5.16 -18.41
N HIS A 53 29.44 -6.21 -17.78
CA HIS A 53 28.70 -7.08 -16.88
C HIS A 53 28.23 -6.31 -15.64
N GLU A 54 29.12 -5.56 -14.99
CA GLU A 54 28.81 -4.72 -13.83
C GLU A 54 27.74 -3.68 -14.15
N ARG A 55 27.87 -3.00 -15.30
CA ARG A 55 26.87 -2.03 -15.76
C ARG A 55 25.50 -2.70 -15.99
N LYS A 56 25.48 -3.89 -16.60
CA LYS A 56 24.25 -4.66 -16.84
C LYS A 56 23.61 -5.06 -15.50
N LYS A 57 24.39 -5.59 -14.56
CA LYS A 57 23.94 -5.93 -13.21
C LYS A 57 23.34 -4.71 -12.50
N HIS A 58 24.07 -3.59 -12.46
CA HIS A 58 23.60 -2.35 -11.86
C HIS A 58 22.29 -1.86 -12.49
N LEU A 59 22.15 -1.97 -13.81
CA LEU A 59 20.91 -1.59 -14.50
C LEU A 59 19.73 -2.47 -14.05
N TYR A 60 19.90 -3.80 -13.97
CA TYR A 60 18.83 -4.67 -13.48
C TYR A 60 18.49 -4.40 -12.01
N ASP A 61 19.49 -4.22 -11.15
CA ASP A 61 19.28 -3.91 -9.73
C ASP A 61 18.58 -2.56 -9.56
N PHE A 62 18.92 -1.57 -10.40
CA PHE A 62 18.25 -0.28 -10.43
C PHE A 62 16.79 -0.40 -10.88
N LEU A 63 16.53 -1.10 -11.99
CA LEU A 63 15.19 -1.30 -12.52
C LEU A 63 14.30 -2.08 -11.55
N ALA A 64 14.80 -3.17 -10.97
CA ALA A 64 14.07 -3.96 -9.99
C ALA A 64 13.65 -3.12 -8.79
N ARG A 65 14.59 -2.35 -8.22
CA ARG A 65 14.30 -1.43 -7.12
C ARG A 65 13.27 -0.39 -7.51
N ASN A 66 13.40 0.23 -8.68
CA ASN A 66 12.48 1.28 -9.11
C ASN A 66 11.06 0.74 -9.35
N ILE A 67 10.91 -0.42 -9.99
CA ILE A 67 9.61 -1.06 -10.21
C ILE A 67 8.93 -1.37 -8.87
N ILE A 68 9.66 -1.99 -7.93
CA ILE A 68 9.12 -2.34 -6.61
C ILE A 68 8.72 -1.07 -5.85
N GLN A 69 9.57 -0.05 -5.86
CA GLN A 69 9.29 1.21 -5.17
C GLN A 69 8.07 1.92 -5.75
N ASN A 70 7.95 1.98 -7.09
CA ASN A 70 6.80 2.60 -7.73
C ASN A 70 5.50 1.85 -7.42
N ALA A 71 5.51 0.52 -7.51
CA ALA A 71 4.36 -0.30 -7.15
C ALA A 71 3.92 -0.10 -5.69
N ALA A 72 4.88 -0.03 -4.75
CA ALA A 72 4.60 0.24 -3.34
C ALA A 72 4.03 1.65 -3.10
N LEU A 73 4.50 2.67 -3.84
CA LEU A 73 3.96 4.02 -3.78
C LEU A 73 2.52 4.08 -4.32
N ASP A 74 2.25 3.43 -5.45
CA ASP A 74 0.93 3.36 -6.06
C ASP A 74 -0.07 2.64 -5.15
N GLU A 75 0.33 1.52 -4.55
CA GLU A 75 -0.47 0.79 -3.57
C GLU A 75 -0.76 1.66 -2.33
N SER A 76 0.26 2.32 -1.78
CA SER A 76 0.11 3.21 -0.63
C SER A 76 -0.85 4.37 -0.91
N CYS A 77 -0.78 4.93 -2.12
CA CYS A 77 -1.69 5.97 -2.58
C CYS A 77 -3.14 5.46 -2.68
N CYS A 78 -3.33 4.28 -3.27
CA CYS A 78 -4.64 3.64 -3.38
C CYS A 78 -5.24 3.34 -2.00
N ASN A 79 -4.45 2.73 -1.11
CA ASN A 79 -4.85 2.41 0.26
C ASN A 79 -5.26 3.67 1.03
N LYS A 80 -4.48 4.76 0.91
CA LYS A 80 -4.84 6.04 1.53
C LYS A 80 -6.18 6.58 1.02
N LYS A 81 -6.43 6.51 -0.29
CA LYS A 81 -7.73 6.92 -0.87
C LYS A 81 -8.88 6.06 -0.32
N LEU A 82 -8.66 4.75 -0.21
CA LEU A 82 -9.65 3.83 0.37
C LEU A 82 -9.94 4.17 1.84
N PHE A 83 -8.91 4.41 2.65
CA PHE A 83 -9.08 4.80 4.05
C PHE A 83 -9.88 6.10 4.19
N ASN A 84 -9.57 7.12 3.38
CA ASN A 84 -10.32 8.37 3.40
C ASN A 84 -11.80 8.14 3.04
N TYR A 85 -12.07 7.32 2.02
CA TYR A 85 -13.45 7.00 1.62
C TYR A 85 -14.24 6.27 2.72
N LEU A 86 -13.61 5.31 3.40
CA LEU A 86 -14.22 4.59 4.53
C LEU A 86 -14.47 5.51 5.73
N GLU A 87 -13.55 6.44 5.97
CA GLU A 87 -13.69 7.46 7.02
C GLU A 87 -14.86 8.40 6.69
N ASP A 88 -15.01 8.82 5.44
CA ASP A 88 -16.11 9.67 4.99
C ASP A 88 -17.46 8.97 5.15
N ILE A 89 -17.57 7.68 4.78
CA ILE A 89 -18.78 6.88 5.02
C ILE A 89 -19.11 6.85 6.52
N SER A 90 -18.10 6.59 7.37
CA SER A 90 -18.28 6.53 8.82
C SER A 90 -18.75 7.88 9.39
N LYS A 91 -18.19 8.99 8.91
CA LYS A 91 -18.62 10.35 9.25
C LYS A 91 -20.06 10.61 8.79
N MET A 92 -20.43 10.19 7.58
CA MET A 92 -21.80 10.35 7.07
C MET A 92 -22.83 9.59 7.90
N GLN A 93 -22.53 8.34 8.27
CA GLN A 93 -23.38 7.52 9.14
C GLN A 93 -23.53 8.15 10.53
N LEU A 94 -22.46 8.70 11.10
CA LEU A 94 -22.52 9.40 12.39
C LEU A 94 -23.45 10.63 12.33
N VAL A 95 -23.34 11.41 11.25
CA VAL A 95 -24.21 12.58 11.02
C VAL A 95 -25.67 12.16 10.88
N GLU A 96 -25.94 11.08 10.14
CA GLU A 96 -27.30 10.55 9.96
C GLU A 96 -27.91 10.08 11.28
N ASN A 97 -27.18 9.27 12.06
CA ASN A 97 -27.62 8.80 13.38
C ASN A 97 -27.92 9.97 14.31
N THR A 98 -27.02 10.97 14.36
CA THR A 98 -27.22 12.17 15.17
C THR A 98 -28.47 12.96 14.75
N LYS A 99 -28.76 13.05 13.43
CA LYS A 99 -29.99 13.70 12.92
C LYS A 99 -31.24 12.92 13.33
N VAL A 100 -31.21 11.60 13.21
CA VAL A 100 -32.32 10.71 13.61
C VAL A 100 -32.61 10.87 15.10
N ASP A 101 -31.57 10.90 15.93
CA ASP A 101 -31.71 11.04 17.37
C ASP A 101 -32.24 12.42 17.74
N LYS A 102 -31.71 13.51 17.18
CA LYS A 102 -32.27 14.87 17.38
C LYS A 102 -33.76 14.94 17.02
N LYS A 103 -34.18 14.30 15.92
CA LYS A 103 -35.60 14.22 15.52
C LYS A 103 -36.44 13.40 16.50
N LYS A 104 -35.90 12.30 17.06
CA LYS A 104 -36.57 11.53 18.12
C LYS A 104 -36.74 12.38 19.38
N TYR A 105 -35.68 13.02 19.88
CA TYR A 105 -35.74 13.88 21.07
C TYR A 105 -36.73 15.03 20.90
N GLY A 106 -36.73 15.72 19.74
CA GLY A 106 -37.68 16.80 19.45
C GLY A 106 -39.14 16.33 19.44
N ARG A 107 -39.43 15.16 18.85
CA ARG A 107 -40.77 14.55 18.88
C ARG A 107 -41.19 14.14 20.29
N ASN A 108 -40.28 13.55 21.06
CA ASN A 108 -40.58 13.17 22.44
C ASN A 108 -40.86 14.40 23.33
N LEU A 109 -40.11 15.49 23.14
CA LEU A 109 -40.32 16.74 23.85
C LEU A 109 -41.67 17.38 23.48
N SER A 110 -42.03 17.42 22.19
CA SER A 110 -43.32 17.96 21.75
C SER A 110 -44.50 17.13 22.26
N LEU A 111 -44.39 15.80 22.25
CA LEU A 111 -45.39 14.91 22.84
C LEU A 111 -45.55 15.15 24.35
N SER A 112 -44.45 15.32 25.09
CA SER A 112 -44.49 15.63 26.53
C SER A 112 -45.12 16.99 26.82
N LEU A 113 -44.78 18.03 26.04
CA LEU A 113 -45.40 19.36 26.14
C LEU A 113 -46.91 19.32 25.84
N ASN A 114 -47.32 18.57 24.81
CA ASN A 114 -48.73 18.42 24.46
C ASN A 114 -49.51 17.66 25.55
N LYS A 115 -48.91 16.62 26.15
CA LYS A 115 -49.49 15.92 27.32
C LYS A 115 -49.68 16.88 28.49
N MET A 116 -48.66 17.66 28.84
CA MET A 116 -48.78 18.66 29.92
C MET A 116 -49.85 19.72 29.61
N LYS A 117 -49.93 20.23 28.38
CA LYS A 117 -50.99 21.15 27.97
C LYS A 117 -52.38 20.54 28.08
N ALA A 118 -52.57 19.28 27.68
CA ALA A 118 -53.85 18.58 27.81
C ALA A 118 -54.26 18.34 29.27
N THR A 119 -53.30 18.24 30.19
CA THR A 119 -53.56 18.18 31.64
C THR A 119 -53.90 19.56 32.23
N ILE A 120 -53.30 20.64 31.69
CA ILE A 120 -53.53 22.01 32.15
C ILE A 120 -54.84 22.60 31.60
N VAL A 121 -55.29 22.20 30.40
CA VAL A 121 -56.62 22.55 29.87
C VAL A 121 -57.64 21.60 30.51
N PRO A 122 -58.47 22.06 31.44
CA PRO A 122 -59.32 21.14 32.16
C PRO A 122 -60.51 20.70 31.29
N SER A 123 -60.88 19.44 31.40
CA SER A 123 -61.84 18.68 30.56
C SER A 123 -63.30 19.17 30.60
N HIS A 124 -63.59 20.32 31.22
CA HIS A 124 -64.93 20.88 31.34
C HIS A 124 -65.28 21.97 30.30
N LEU A 125 -64.35 22.36 29.41
CA LEU A 125 -64.62 23.40 28.39
C LEU A 125 -64.72 22.88 26.94
N SER A 126 -64.65 21.57 26.69
CA SER A 126 -64.73 20.99 25.32
C SER A 126 -66.06 20.29 25.00
N ARG A 127 -67.11 20.45 25.80
CA ARG A 127 -68.42 19.86 25.49
C ARG A 127 -69.55 20.84 25.74
N MET A 128 -69.74 21.78 24.82
CA MET A 128 -71.06 22.39 24.64
C MET A 128 -71.94 21.34 23.96
N PRO A 129 -73.06 20.90 24.57
CA PRO A 129 -74.08 20.18 23.82
C PRO A 129 -74.78 21.19 22.90
N ASP A 130 -74.95 20.84 21.64
CA ASP A 130 -75.88 21.53 20.74
C ASP A 130 -77.30 21.30 21.27
N ASN A 131 -77.72 22.14 22.23
CA ASN A 131 -79.12 22.25 22.61
C ASN A 131 -79.81 23.06 21.50
N ALA A 132 -80.27 22.35 20.47
CA ALA A 132 -81.33 22.83 19.61
C ALA A 132 -82.56 23.11 20.49
N ILE A 133 -82.77 24.38 20.80
CA ILE A 133 -84.01 24.85 21.41
C ILE A 133 -85.11 24.60 20.36
N SER A 134 -85.95 23.60 20.65
CA SER A 134 -87.29 23.49 20.14
C SER A 134 -88.04 24.79 20.48
N VAL A 135 -88.36 25.58 19.47
CA VAL A 135 -89.38 26.62 19.55
C VAL A 135 -90.52 26.18 18.64
N HIS A 136 -91.57 25.63 19.26
CA HIS A 136 -92.88 25.49 18.65
C HIS A 136 -93.80 26.56 19.26
N LYS A 137 -94.14 27.58 18.45
CA LYS A 137 -95.50 28.09 18.22
C LYS A 137 -95.45 29.26 17.23
#